data_AF-A0A5C4MIE2-F1
#
_entry.id   AF-A0A5C4MIE2-F1
#
_cell.length_a   1.000
_cell.length_b   1.000
_cell.length_c   1.000
_cell.angle_alpha   90.00
_cell.angle_beta   90.00
_cell.angle_gamma   90.00
#
_symmetry.space_group_name_H-M   'P 1'
#
loop_
_entity.id
_entity.type
_entity.pdbx_description
1 polymer ?
#
loop_
_entity_poly.entity_id
_entity_poly.type
_entity_poly.pdbx_seq_one_letter_code
_entity_poly.pdbx_strand_id
1 'polypeptide(L)'
;MTDDQQTTDTLALAAVIQGCGLFMPEEAENFIGSLPEHFASKGEGRVWLLAGEGAGVAHRSPEIGPGVWNLLFLGVLPEQRRRGVARALVAAAEVRAREAGGRCS
;
A
#
# COMPACT_ATOMS: atom_id res chain seq x y z
N MET A 1 -11.47 8.11 -16.81
CA MET A 1 -11.80 8.16 -15.36
C MET A 1 -10.46 8.22 -14.65
N THR A 2 -9.80 9.39 -14.65
CA THR A 2 -8.33 9.38 -14.79
C THR A 2 -7.51 10.41 -14.01
N ASP A 3 -8.10 11.34 -13.25
CA ASP A 3 -7.31 12.27 -12.40
C ASP A 3 -7.87 12.41 -10.98
N ASP A 4 -9.19 12.51 -10.82
CA ASP A 4 -9.83 12.69 -9.50
C ASP A 4 -9.61 11.49 -8.56
N GLN A 5 -9.77 10.25 -9.06
CA GLN A 5 -9.60 9.05 -8.24
C GLN A 5 -8.16 8.86 -7.78
N GLN A 6 -7.18 9.11 -8.66
CA GLN A 6 -5.76 8.99 -8.32
C GLN A 6 -5.35 10.04 -7.27
N THR A 7 -5.93 11.24 -7.36
CA THR A 7 -5.74 12.30 -6.36
C THR A 7 -6.33 11.88 -5.00
N THR A 8 -7.55 11.35 -4.97
CA THR A 8 -8.19 10.84 -3.74
C THR A 8 -7.38 9.70 -3.11
N ASP A 9 -6.92 8.74 -3.91
CA ASP A 9 -6.15 7.59 -3.43
C ASP A 9 -4.79 8.04 -2.85
N THR A 10 -4.17 9.05 -3.46
CA THR A 10 -2.91 9.64 -2.97
C THR A 10 -3.10 10.33 -1.62
N LEU A 11 -4.19 11.09 -1.44
CA LEU A 11 -4.51 11.74 -0.18
C LEU A 11 -4.80 10.71 0.93
N ALA A 12 -5.57 9.68 0.62
CA ALA A 12 -5.86 8.60 1.57
C ALA A 12 -4.58 7.84 1.97
N LEU A 13 -3.70 7.57 1.01
CA LEU A 13 -2.42 6.93 1.25
C LEU A 13 -1.52 7.79 2.15
N ALA A 14 -1.40 9.08 1.85
CA ALA A 14 -0.63 10.03 2.65
C ALA A 14 -1.13 10.10 4.10
N ALA A 15 -2.45 10.19 4.30
CA ALA A 15 -3.06 10.23 5.62
C ALA A 15 -2.69 9.00 6.47
N VAL A 16 -2.69 7.80 5.88
CA VAL A 16 -2.27 6.59 6.60
C VAL A 16 -0.77 6.58 6.87
N ILE A 17 0.07 6.97 5.91
CA ILE A 17 1.54 7.00 6.11
C ILE A 17 1.89 7.92 7.29
N GLN A 18 1.29 9.11 7.36
CA GLN A 18 1.49 10.04 8.48
C GLN A 18 0.91 9.49 9.80
N GLY A 19 -0.31 8.94 9.75
CA GLY A 19 -1.06 8.58 10.95
C GLY A 19 -0.72 7.21 11.54
N CYS A 20 -0.14 6.29 10.76
CA CYS A 20 0.08 4.92 11.21
C CYS A 20 1.19 4.78 12.25
N GLY A 21 2.01 5.81 12.48
CA GLY A 21 3.06 5.83 13.50
C GLY A 21 4.25 4.92 13.22
N LEU A 22 4.47 4.54 11.95
CA LEU A 22 5.64 3.77 11.51
C LEU A 22 6.87 4.63 11.21
N PHE A 23 6.67 5.94 11.06
CA PHE A 23 7.67 6.91 10.65
C PHE A 23 7.66 8.10 11.59
N MET A 24 8.79 8.78 11.72
CA MET A 24 8.81 10.15 12.23
C MET A 24 8.12 11.09 11.21
N PRO A 25 7.61 12.25 11.64
CA PRO A 25 6.88 13.16 10.74
C PRO A 25 7.66 13.53 9.47
N GLU A 26 8.96 13.85 9.60
CA GLU A 26 9.83 14.17 8.48
C GLU A 26 10.07 12.99 7.53
N GLU A 27 10.18 11.76 8.06
CA GLU A 27 10.32 10.55 7.26
C GLU A 27 9.02 10.25 6.49
N ALA A 28 7.87 10.45 7.13
CA ALA A 28 6.56 10.31 6.50
C ALA A 28 6.38 11.33 5.36
N GLU A 29 6.72 12.60 5.59
CA GLU A 29 6.66 13.66 4.57
C GLU A 29 7.56 13.35 3.38
N ASN A 30 8.80 12.93 3.62
CA ASN A 30 9.73 12.52 2.57
C ASN A 30 9.19 11.34 1.75
N PHE A 31 8.63 10.32 2.42
CA PHE A 31 8.05 9.17 1.74
C PHE A 31 6.79 9.53 0.94
N ILE A 32 5.97 10.45 1.43
CA ILE A 32 4.80 10.97 0.69
C ILE A 32 5.25 11.74 -0.54
N GLY A 33 6.32 12.54 -0.41
CA GLY A 33 6.92 13.27 -1.52
C GLY A 33 7.42 12.37 -2.65
N SER A 34 7.79 11.11 -2.37
CA SER A 34 8.24 10.15 -3.39
C SER A 34 7.10 9.33 -4.02
N LEU A 35 5.86 9.41 -3.52
CA LEU A 35 4.72 8.68 -4.08
C LEU A 35 4.45 8.96 -5.56
N PRO A 36 4.55 10.21 -6.07
CA PRO A 36 4.36 10.48 -7.50
C PRO A 36 5.35 9.71 -8.38
N GLU A 37 6.61 9.61 -7.97
CA GLU A 37 7.63 8.83 -8.69
C GLU A 37 7.33 7.32 -8.60
N HIS A 38 6.90 6.84 -7.43
CA HIS A 38 6.45 5.46 -7.27
C HIS A 38 5.28 5.11 -8.19
N PHE A 39 4.28 5.99 -8.35
CA PHE A 39 3.15 5.79 -9.27
C PHE A 39 3.53 5.95 -10.74
N ALA A 40 4.45 6.86 -11.05
CA ALA A 40 4.96 7.06 -12.40
C ALA A 40 5.84 5.90 -12.89
N SER A 41 6.40 5.10 -11.96
CA SER A 41 7.13 3.89 -12.30
C SER A 41 6.20 2.84 -12.93
N LYS A 42 6.06 2.88 -14.25
CA LYS A 42 5.34 1.88 -15.05
C LYS A 42 6.22 0.63 -15.18
N GLY A 43 6.21 -0.21 -14.17
CA GLY A 43 6.94 -1.46 -14.21
C GLY A 43 6.57 -2.38 -13.06
N GLU A 44 6.47 -3.67 -13.36
CA GLU A 44 6.58 -4.75 -12.38
C GLU A 44 5.30 -5.06 -11.56
N GLY A 45 4.13 -4.54 -11.91
CA GLY A 45 2.88 -4.99 -11.26
C GLY A 45 2.79 -4.66 -9.76
N ARG A 46 3.56 -3.67 -9.29
CA ARG A 46 3.47 -3.09 -7.95
C ARG A 46 2.05 -2.59 -7.70
N VAL A 47 1.52 -2.83 -6.49
CA VAL A 47 0.15 -2.43 -6.15
C VAL A 47 0.12 -1.85 -4.74
N TRP A 48 -0.51 -0.69 -4.63
CA TRP A 48 -1.00 -0.16 -3.37
C TRP A 48 -2.45 -0.59 -3.17
N LEU A 49 -2.77 -1.08 -1.98
CA LEU A 49 -4.11 -1.49 -1.56
C LEU A 49 -4.55 -0.56 -0.43
N LEU A 50 -5.74 0.03 -0.57
CA LEU A 50 -6.40 0.83 0.47
C LEU A 50 -7.53 0.03 1.10
N ALA A 51 -7.61 0.05 2.43
CA ALA A 51 -8.73 -0.55 3.17
C ALA A 51 -9.77 0.52 3.52
N GLY A 52 -11.02 0.30 3.08
CA GLY A 52 -12.12 1.26 3.31
C GLY A 52 -11.76 2.65 2.79
N GLU A 53 -12.15 3.69 3.53
CA GLU A 53 -11.82 5.10 3.23
C GLU A 53 -10.45 5.51 3.80
N GLY A 54 -9.42 4.67 3.69
CA GLY A 54 -8.09 4.95 4.23
C GLY A 54 -7.90 4.53 5.69
N ALA A 55 -8.55 3.45 6.12
CA ALA A 55 -8.32 2.86 7.45
C ALA A 55 -6.93 2.22 7.58
N GLY A 56 -6.34 1.83 6.45
CA GLY A 56 -5.02 1.22 6.36
C GLY A 56 -4.61 1.01 4.92
N VAL A 57 -3.33 0.73 4.69
CA VAL A 57 -2.78 0.48 3.36
C VAL A 57 -1.81 -0.69 3.38
N ALA A 58 -1.65 -1.32 2.22
CA ALA A 58 -0.57 -2.25 1.95
C ALA A 58 0.12 -1.90 0.63
N HIS A 59 1.44 -2.08 0.57
CA HIS A 59 2.20 -2.02 -0.68
C HIS A 59 2.81 -3.38 -0.95
N ARG A 60 2.62 -3.88 -2.18
CA ARG A 60 3.31 -5.08 -2.66
C ARG A 60 4.09 -4.79 -3.93
N SER A 61 5.19 -5.50 -4.08
CA SER A 61 6.06 -5.49 -5.26
C SER A 61 6.48 -6.92 -5.58
N PRO A 62 6.72 -7.30 -6.84
CA PRO A 62 7.34 -8.58 -7.11
C PRO A 62 8.75 -8.60 -6.54
N GLU A 63 9.19 -9.79 -6.13
CA GLU A 63 10.57 -10.07 -5.77
C GLU A 63 11.39 -10.42 -7.03
N ILE A 64 12.71 -10.25 -6.97
CA ILE A 64 13.62 -10.78 -7.99
C ILE A 64 13.63 -12.32 -7.87
N GLY A 65 12.76 -12.96 -8.65
CA GLY A 65 12.62 -14.42 -8.67
C GLY A 65 11.25 -14.86 -9.19
N PRO A 66 11.08 -16.14 -9.53
CA PRO A 66 9.83 -16.62 -10.10
C PRO A 66 8.70 -16.66 -9.04
N GLY A 67 7.64 -15.88 -9.29
CA GLY A 67 6.34 -16.06 -8.64
C GLY A 67 6.27 -15.66 -7.17
N VAL A 68 7.21 -14.86 -6.66
CA VAL A 68 7.17 -14.34 -5.29
C VAL A 68 6.92 -12.83 -5.30
N TRP A 69 6.06 -12.41 -4.39
CA TRP A 69 5.67 -11.02 -4.16
C TRP A 69 5.98 -10.65 -2.72
N ASN A 70 6.61 -9.50 -2.51
CA ASN A 70 6.92 -8.97 -1.20
C ASN A 70 5.86 -7.97 -0.75
N LEU A 71 5.43 -8.10 0.50
CA LEU A 71 4.68 -7.06 1.20
C LEU A 71 5.67 -6.04 1.80
N LEU A 72 5.87 -4.92 1.11
CA LEU A 72 6.88 -3.91 1.47
C LEU A 72 6.34 -2.85 2.43
N PHE A 73 5.02 -2.70 2.53
CA PHE A 73 4.39 -1.79 3.49
C PHE A 73 3.08 -2.36 4.00
N LEU A 74 2.80 -2.16 5.28
CA LEU A 74 1.51 -2.45 5.91
C LEU A 74 1.28 -1.46 7.06
N GLY A 75 0.42 -0.47 6.83
CA GLY A 75 0.08 0.56 7.80
C GLY A 75 -1.42 0.52 8.13
N VAL A 76 -1.77 0.71 9.40
CA VAL A 76 -3.16 0.85 9.84
C VAL A 76 -3.23 2.00 10.84
N LEU A 77 -4.20 2.90 10.65
CA LEU A 77 -4.43 4.02 11.57
C LEU A 77 -4.70 3.51 12.98
N PRO A 78 -4.15 4.15 14.05
CA PRO A 78 -4.27 3.68 15.42
C PRO A 78 -5.70 3.33 15.85
N GLU A 79 -6.68 4.15 15.45
CA GLU A 79 -8.10 4.02 15.79
C GLU A 79 -8.78 2.82 15.11
N GLN A 80 -8.15 2.30 14.05
CA GLN A 80 -8.63 1.20 13.22
C GLN A 80 -7.92 -0.13 13.52
N ARG A 81 -6.93 -0.12 14.43
CA ARG A 81 -6.22 -1.33 14.86
C ARG A 81 -7.16 -2.28 15.60
N ARG A 82 -6.79 -3.56 15.62
CA ARG A 82 -7.56 -4.66 16.26
C ARG A 82 -8.97 -4.91 15.68
N ARG A 83 -9.31 -4.28 14.55
CA ARG A 83 -10.58 -4.50 13.81
C ARG A 83 -10.44 -5.44 12.61
N GLY A 84 -9.27 -6.06 12.42
CA GLY A 84 -9.00 -6.96 11.30
C GLY A 84 -8.55 -6.29 10.00
N VAL A 85 -8.35 -4.97 9.98
CA VAL A 85 -7.92 -4.20 8.78
C VAL A 85 -6.63 -4.76 8.16
N ALA A 86 -5.59 -4.94 8.97
CA ALA A 86 -4.32 -5.50 8.50
C ALA A 86 -4.49 -6.91 7.91
N ARG A 87 -5.31 -7.75 8.54
CA ARG A 87 -5.59 -9.11 8.05
C ARG A 87 -6.32 -9.07 6.70
N ALA A 88 -7.27 -8.17 6.52
CA ALA A 88 -7.98 -7.99 5.26
C ALA A 88 -7.04 -7.51 4.14
N LEU A 89 -6.13 -6.57 4.45
CA LEU A 89 -5.12 -6.07 3.51
C LEU A 89 -4.15 -7.17 3.06
N VAL A 90 -3.63 -7.97 4.00
CA VAL A 90 -2.75 -9.11 3.69
C VAL A 90 -3.49 -10.13 2.81
N ALA A 91 -4.71 -10.51 3.19
CA ALA A 91 -5.51 -11.44 2.40
C ALA A 91 -5.76 -10.91 0.96
N ALA A 92 -6.04 -9.61 0.83
CA ALA A 92 -6.19 -8.97 -0.48
C ALA A 92 -4.88 -8.99 -1.28
N ALA A 93 -3.73 -8.71 -0.65
CA ALA A 93 -2.42 -8.77 -1.29
C ALA A 93 -2.09 -10.18 -1.82
N GLU A 94 -2.41 -11.21 -1.03
CA GLU A 94 -2.24 -12.60 -1.45
C GLU A 94 -3.16 -12.98 -2.63
N VAL A 95 -4.43 -12.56 -2.61
CA VAL A 95 -5.35 -12.79 -3.74
C VAL A 95 -4.79 -12.18 -5.02
N ARG A 96 -4.34 -10.92 -4.97
CA ARG A 96 -3.73 -10.26 -6.13
C ARG A 96 -2.41 -10.92 -6.55
N ALA A 97 -1.69 -11.58 -5.65
CA ALA A 97 -0.46 -12.32 -6.00
C ALA A 97 -0.81 -13.59 -6.76
N ARG A 98 -1.84 -14.32 -6.31
CA ARG A 98 -2.35 -15.52 -6.98
C ARG A 98 -2.90 -15.21 -8.37
N GLU A 99 -3.66 -14.12 -8.51
CA GLU A 99 -4.15 -13.63 -9.82
C GLU A 99 -3.01 -13.31 -10.79
N ALA A 100 -1.86 -12.87 -10.27
CA ALA A 100 -0.65 -12.61 -11.05
C ALA A 100 0.26 -13.85 -11.20
N GLY A 101 -0.22 -15.05 -10.83
CA GLY A 101 0.52 -16.31 -10.97
C GLY A 101 1.59 -16.57 -9.90
N GLY A 102 1.53 -15.88 -8.76
CA GLY A 102 2.50 -16.01 -7.68
C GLY A 102 1.89 -16.13 -6.29
N ARG A 103 2.73 -15.94 -5.26
CA ARG A 103 2.35 -15.92 -3.84
C ARG A 103 2.97 -14.71 -3.14
N CYS A 104 2.29 -14.19 -2.12
CA CYS A 104 2.84 -13.15 -1.27
C CYS A 104 3.63 -13.80 -0.12
N SER A 105 4.83 -13.28 0.17
CA SER A 105 5.65 -13.65 1.33
C SER A 105 5.72 -12.50 2.33
#